data_AF-G9FFV9-F1
#
_entry.id   AF-G9FFV9-F1
#
_cell.length_a   1.000
_cell.length_b   1.000
_cell.length_c   1.000
_cell.angle_alpha   90.00
_cell.angle_beta   90.00
_cell.angle_gamma   90.00
#
_symmetry.space_group_name_H-M   'P 1'
#
loop_
_entity.id
_entity.type
_entity.pdbx_description
1 polymer ?
#
loop_
_entity_poly.entity_id
_entity_poly.type
_entity_poly.pdbx_seq_one_letter_code
_entity_poly.pdbx_strand_id
1 'polypeptide(L)'
;MKTKKVVVGAIAAAMLSLSVCSLMPVAAAGETVQIYPLAKQLQKVGGEFSVDVSLADIPSSGIQALDFAVTYDSSVLTITSVDAGALVTKIPQSADASASLSDLYESSINKNEGYVSLIWSTAAEDSSYWLKGDGVFCTIKGTVSSSAKNGTTTPLSIKPIDRETYSGSKKVNGTIGCGYESNGKPVKLEVKTIDGEVSIGEPATQPTIVRGDANCDGVVELADAILIMQSLANPDKYGVGGKADKPMTDQGKLNGDVDDDVTGLTANDALKIQRYLLHIIAEL
;
A
#
# COMPACT_ATOMS: atom_id res chain seq x y z
N MET A 1 7.19 -22.08 -42.36
CA MET A 1 6.53 -21.36 -41.25
C MET A 1 7.40 -21.51 -40.01
N LYS A 2 8.06 -20.45 -39.55
CA LYS A 2 8.91 -20.48 -38.35
C LYS A 2 8.05 -20.12 -37.14
N THR A 3 7.83 -21.07 -36.24
CA THR A 3 7.11 -20.90 -34.98
C THR A 3 7.93 -20.02 -34.04
N LYS A 4 7.46 -18.80 -33.77
CA LYS A 4 8.01 -17.93 -32.72
C LYS A 4 7.59 -18.49 -31.36
N LYS A 5 8.54 -19.00 -30.59
CA LYS A 5 8.34 -19.28 -29.15
C LYS A 5 8.28 -17.94 -28.42
N VAL A 6 7.12 -17.59 -27.89
CA VAL A 6 6.96 -16.48 -26.95
C VAL A 6 7.48 -16.97 -25.60
N VAL A 7 8.62 -16.43 -25.17
CA VAL A 7 9.12 -16.59 -23.80
C VAL A 7 8.35 -15.58 -22.95
N VAL A 8 7.33 -16.04 -22.24
CA VAL A 8 6.70 -15.25 -21.18
C VAL A 8 7.66 -15.29 -19.99
N GLY A 9 8.39 -14.19 -19.81
CA GLY A 9 9.28 -14.01 -18.67
C GLY A 9 8.48 -13.90 -17.39
N ALA A 10 8.53 -14.94 -16.56
CA ALA A 10 8.13 -14.88 -15.16
C ALA A 10 9.07 -13.91 -14.45
N ILE A 11 8.62 -12.67 -14.22
CA ILE A 11 9.32 -11.76 -13.34
C ILE A 11 9.02 -12.22 -11.92
N ALA A 12 9.98 -12.92 -11.33
CA ALA A 12 10.01 -13.23 -9.92
C ALA A 12 9.83 -11.93 -9.12
N ALA A 13 8.79 -11.89 -8.28
CA ALA A 13 8.63 -10.86 -7.27
C ALA A 13 9.80 -11.01 -6.29
N ALA A 14 10.85 -10.23 -6.49
CA ALA A 14 11.97 -10.14 -5.57
C ALA A 14 11.43 -9.58 -4.25
N MET A 15 11.36 -10.43 -3.22
CA MET A 15 10.99 -10.04 -1.86
C MET A 15 12.09 -9.14 -1.28
N LEU A 16 12.00 -7.83 -1.53
CA LEU A 16 12.75 -6.83 -0.78
C LEU A 16 12.14 -6.78 0.62
N SER A 17 12.78 -7.44 1.58
CA SER A 17 12.45 -7.29 3.00
C SER A 17 12.77 -5.86 3.43
N LEU A 18 11.81 -4.95 3.30
CA LEU A 18 11.96 -3.58 3.75
C LEU A 18 11.43 -3.46 5.17
N SER A 19 12.39 -3.36 6.08
CA SER A 19 12.37 -2.61 7.33
C SER A 19 11.12 -2.73 8.19
N VAL A 20 11.28 -3.48 9.29
CA VAL A 20 10.59 -3.30 10.56
C VAL A 20 10.21 -1.83 10.74
N CYS A 21 8.91 -1.52 10.74
CA CYS A 21 8.43 -0.23 11.23
C CYS A 21 9.00 -0.06 12.63
N SER A 22 9.80 0.99 12.84
CA SER A 22 10.35 1.33 14.15
C SER A 22 9.18 1.52 15.12
N LEU A 23 8.99 0.55 16.02
CA LEU A 23 7.98 0.55 17.06
C LEU A 23 8.04 1.88 17.81
N MET A 24 6.92 2.62 17.81
CA MET A 24 6.77 3.86 18.58
C MET A 24 6.95 3.59 20.08
N PRO A 25 7.32 4.60 20.90
CA PRO A 25 7.56 4.41 22.33
C PRO A 25 6.30 3.87 23.02
N VAL A 26 6.51 2.81 23.80
CA VAL A 26 5.52 2.16 24.68
C VAL A 26 4.93 3.22 25.62
N ALA A 27 3.64 3.52 25.46
CA ALA A 27 2.85 4.19 26.48
C ALA A 27 2.42 3.15 27.53
N ALA A 28 2.54 3.51 28.81
CA ALA A 28 2.39 2.59 29.93
C ALA A 28 0.93 2.26 30.31
N ALA A 29 0.75 1.03 30.80
CA ALA A 29 -0.30 0.49 31.68
C ALA A 29 -1.70 0.22 31.10
N GLY A 30 -1.74 -0.70 30.14
CA GLY A 30 -2.83 -1.61 29.77
C GLY A 30 -2.19 -2.78 29.01
N GLU A 31 -2.71 -4.00 29.12
CA GLU A 31 -2.24 -5.12 28.28
C GLU A 31 -2.76 -4.89 26.84
N THR A 32 -2.00 -4.14 26.03
CA THR A 32 -2.38 -3.74 24.66
C THR A 32 -1.70 -4.62 23.61
N VAL A 33 -2.49 -5.27 22.77
CA VAL A 33 -2.02 -6.05 21.60
C VAL A 33 -2.05 -5.18 20.35
N GLN A 34 -0.98 -5.21 19.54
CA GLN A 34 -0.94 -4.54 18.25
C GLN A 34 -1.28 -5.50 17.11
N ILE A 35 -2.13 -5.07 16.17
CA ILE A 35 -2.46 -5.81 14.93
C ILE A 35 -2.08 -4.95 13.73
N TYR A 36 -1.28 -5.49 12.83
CA TYR A 36 -0.83 -4.75 11.66
C TYR A 36 -0.54 -5.64 10.45
N PRO A 37 -1.03 -5.28 9.26
CA PRO A 37 -0.53 -5.84 8.01
C PRO A 37 0.88 -5.31 7.74
N LEU A 38 1.82 -6.20 7.47
CA LEU A 38 3.15 -5.84 7.00
C LEU A 38 3.03 -5.31 5.57
N ALA A 39 3.26 -3.99 5.43
CA ALA A 39 3.21 -3.27 4.16
C ALA A 39 3.99 -4.03 3.09
N LYS A 40 3.32 -4.33 1.99
CA LYS A 40 3.97 -5.02 0.89
C LYS A 40 4.24 -4.13 -0.30
N GLN A 41 5.21 -4.66 -1.02
CA GLN A 41 5.96 -4.07 -2.11
C GLN A 41 5.06 -3.61 -3.22
N LEU A 42 5.66 -2.88 -4.15
CA LEU A 42 5.09 -2.59 -5.45
C LEU A 42 4.50 -3.84 -6.12
N GLN A 43 3.19 -3.85 -6.37
CA GLN A 43 2.48 -4.94 -7.03
C GLN A 43 2.09 -4.54 -8.44
N LYS A 44 2.39 -5.37 -9.44
CA LYS A 44 2.01 -5.05 -10.82
C LYS A 44 0.48 -5.00 -10.97
N VAL A 45 -0.01 -4.11 -11.82
CA VAL A 45 -1.41 -4.13 -12.27
C VAL A 45 -1.73 -5.50 -12.88
N GLY A 46 -2.83 -6.12 -12.45
CA GLY A 46 -3.18 -7.50 -12.84
C GLY A 46 -2.34 -8.61 -12.17
N GLY A 47 -1.38 -8.25 -11.32
CA GLY A 47 -0.47 -9.18 -10.65
C GLY A 47 -1.03 -9.76 -9.36
N GLU A 48 -0.36 -10.80 -8.85
CA GLU A 48 -0.66 -11.36 -7.53
C GLU A 48 0.04 -10.56 -6.44
N PHE A 49 -0.60 -10.50 -5.27
CA PHE A 49 0.00 -9.99 -4.05
C PHE A 49 -0.20 -11.01 -2.93
N SER A 50 0.65 -10.90 -1.93
CA SER A 50 0.48 -11.52 -0.62
C SER A 50 0.53 -10.38 0.41
N VAL A 51 0.07 -10.51 1.66
CA VAL A 51 0.26 -9.60 2.83
C VAL A 51 0.23 -10.42 4.10
N ASP A 52 1.22 -10.23 4.96
CA ASP A 52 1.25 -10.89 6.28
C ASP A 52 0.57 -9.98 7.28
N VAL A 53 -0.34 -10.51 8.09
CA VAL A 53 -0.95 -9.80 9.22
C VAL A 53 -0.30 -10.33 10.49
N SER A 54 0.31 -9.44 11.25
CA SER A 54 1.08 -9.79 12.45
C SER A 54 0.44 -9.26 13.72
N LEU A 55 0.69 -9.97 14.81
CA LEU A 55 0.40 -9.54 16.17
C LEU A 55 1.72 -9.21 16.88
N ALA A 56 1.72 -8.14 17.67
CA ALA A 56 2.83 -7.77 18.53
C ALA A 56 2.35 -7.33 19.91
N ASP A 57 3.28 -7.27 20.86
CA ASP A 57 3.05 -6.94 22.26
C ASP A 57 2.00 -7.86 22.91
N ILE A 58 2.00 -9.16 22.53
CA ILE A 58 1.09 -10.13 23.15
C ILE A 58 1.50 -10.30 24.63
N PRO A 59 0.58 -10.03 25.58
CA PRO A 59 0.85 -10.20 27.00
C PRO A 59 1.26 -11.64 27.35
N SER A 60 2.02 -11.82 28.43
CA SER A 60 2.44 -13.16 28.88
C SER A 60 1.28 -14.08 29.27
N SER A 61 0.12 -13.50 29.63
CA SER A 61 -1.16 -14.19 29.82
C SER A 61 -1.61 -14.90 28.55
N GLY A 62 -1.29 -14.35 27.38
CA GLY A 62 -1.68 -14.86 26.07
C GLY A 62 -3.06 -14.39 25.65
N ILE A 63 -3.48 -14.80 24.46
CA ILE A 63 -4.81 -14.53 23.93
C ILE A 63 -5.48 -15.89 23.80
N GLN A 64 -6.72 -16.06 24.29
CA GLN A 64 -7.58 -17.26 24.15
C GLN A 64 -8.72 -17.10 23.11
N ALA A 65 -9.11 -15.87 22.80
CA ALA A 65 -10.00 -15.54 21.69
C ALA A 65 -9.62 -14.21 21.02
N LEU A 66 -9.68 -14.18 19.68
CA LEU A 66 -9.42 -13.01 18.84
C LEU A 66 -10.37 -12.99 17.64
N ASP A 67 -11.08 -11.88 17.40
CA ASP A 67 -11.91 -11.67 16.20
C ASP A 67 -11.70 -10.27 15.59
N PHE A 68 -11.32 -10.21 14.31
CA PHE A 68 -11.22 -8.95 13.57
C PHE A 68 -11.45 -9.15 12.07
N ALA A 69 -11.63 -8.05 11.35
CA ALA A 69 -11.72 -8.04 9.91
C ALA A 69 -10.56 -7.25 9.29
N VAL A 70 -10.13 -7.68 8.11
CA VAL A 70 -9.32 -6.88 7.19
C VAL A 70 -10.22 -6.43 6.05
N THR A 71 -10.43 -5.12 5.92
CA THR A 71 -11.24 -4.53 4.84
C THR A 71 -10.34 -3.96 3.75
N TYR A 72 -10.80 -4.05 2.51
CA TYR A 72 -10.07 -3.63 1.31
C TYR A 72 -11.02 -3.11 0.23
N ASP A 73 -10.51 -2.34 -0.72
CA ASP A 73 -11.29 -1.92 -1.89
C ASP A 73 -11.44 -3.10 -2.87
N SER A 74 -12.63 -3.70 -2.92
CA SER A 74 -12.94 -4.85 -3.80
C SER A 74 -12.95 -4.51 -5.30
N SER A 75 -12.97 -3.22 -5.67
CA SER A 75 -12.80 -2.80 -7.06
C SER A 75 -11.33 -2.82 -7.51
N VAL A 76 -10.40 -2.79 -6.55
CA VAL A 76 -8.95 -2.74 -6.79
C VAL A 76 -8.27 -4.06 -6.47
N LEU A 77 -8.65 -4.72 -5.38
CA LEU A 77 -8.06 -5.99 -4.93
C LEU A 77 -9.10 -7.10 -4.92
N THR A 78 -8.67 -8.32 -5.19
CA THR A 78 -9.46 -9.53 -4.94
C THR A 78 -8.65 -10.47 -4.06
N ILE A 79 -9.08 -10.69 -2.82
CA ILE A 79 -8.46 -11.70 -1.95
C ILE A 79 -8.93 -13.09 -2.39
N THR A 80 -7.97 -13.99 -2.59
CA THR A 80 -8.19 -15.34 -3.13
C THR A 80 -8.02 -16.41 -2.07
N SER A 81 -7.09 -16.24 -1.13
CA SER A 81 -6.88 -17.15 -0.01
C SER A 81 -6.31 -16.43 1.21
N VAL A 82 -6.44 -17.09 2.37
CA VAL A 82 -5.79 -16.68 3.60
C VAL A 82 -5.23 -17.91 4.29
N ASP A 83 -3.93 -17.90 4.54
CA ASP A 83 -3.22 -19.01 5.17
C ASP A 83 -2.95 -18.67 6.64
N ALA A 84 -3.09 -19.65 7.54
CA ALA A 84 -2.71 -19.49 8.93
C ALA A 84 -1.19 -19.23 9.06
N GLY A 85 -0.83 -18.24 9.88
CA GLY A 85 0.56 -17.83 10.09
C GLY A 85 1.32 -18.70 11.08
N ALA A 86 2.60 -18.42 11.26
CA ALA A 86 3.47 -19.17 12.17
C ALA A 86 3.05 -19.04 13.65
N LEU A 87 2.36 -17.95 14.03
CA LEU A 87 1.86 -17.77 15.39
C LEU A 87 0.71 -18.74 15.71
N VAL A 88 -0.11 -19.06 14.70
CA VAL A 88 -1.25 -19.98 14.81
C VAL A 88 -0.80 -21.43 14.64
N THR A 89 -0.03 -21.72 13.60
CA THR A 89 0.32 -23.10 13.19
C THR A 89 1.23 -23.85 14.17
N LYS A 90 1.85 -23.15 15.13
CA LYS A 90 2.60 -23.77 16.23
C LYS A 90 1.70 -24.39 17.31
N ILE A 91 0.43 -24.00 17.36
CA ILE A 91 -0.54 -24.53 18.31
C ILE A 91 -1.23 -25.73 17.64
N PRO A 92 -1.11 -26.95 18.20
CA PRO A 92 -1.72 -28.12 17.59
C PRO A 92 -3.25 -28.07 17.72
N GLN A 93 -3.97 -28.43 16.65
CA GLN A 93 -5.43 -28.55 16.69
C GLN A 93 -5.90 -29.50 17.80
N SER A 94 -5.12 -30.54 18.10
CA SER A 94 -5.41 -31.49 19.19
C SER A 94 -5.32 -30.90 20.60
N ALA A 95 -4.91 -29.63 20.75
CA ALA A 95 -5.01 -28.91 22.02
C ALA A 95 -6.46 -28.76 22.50
N ASP A 96 -7.41 -28.85 21.57
CA ASP A 96 -8.82 -28.67 21.83
C ASP A 96 -9.65 -29.75 21.12
N ALA A 97 -10.55 -30.39 21.85
CA ALA A 97 -11.43 -31.39 21.26
C ALA A 97 -12.44 -30.77 20.27
N SER A 98 -12.85 -29.50 20.47
CA SER A 98 -13.79 -28.84 19.55
C SER A 98 -13.17 -28.52 18.19
N ALA A 99 -11.84 -28.59 18.06
CA ALA A 99 -11.13 -28.47 16.79
C ALA A 99 -11.59 -29.51 15.74
N SER A 100 -12.19 -30.61 16.20
CA SER A 100 -12.81 -31.61 15.31
C SER A 100 -14.09 -31.15 14.61
N LEU A 101 -14.73 -30.07 15.11
CA LEU A 101 -15.94 -29.47 14.55
C LEU A 101 -15.64 -28.18 13.79
N SER A 102 -14.71 -27.37 14.30
CA SER A 102 -14.25 -26.13 13.69
C SER A 102 -12.79 -25.89 14.03
N ASP A 103 -11.96 -25.57 13.04
CA ASP A 103 -10.53 -25.32 13.27
C ASP A 103 -10.31 -24.18 14.28
N LEU A 104 -9.22 -24.25 15.06
CA LEU A 104 -8.88 -23.20 16.04
C LEU A 104 -8.67 -21.80 15.41
N TYR A 105 -8.35 -21.77 14.12
CA TYR A 105 -8.21 -20.56 13.33
C TYR A 105 -9.12 -20.67 12.11
N GLU A 106 -9.95 -19.66 11.92
CA GLU A 106 -10.90 -19.58 10.82
C GLU A 106 -10.74 -18.27 10.08
N SER A 107 -10.97 -18.32 8.77
CA SER A 107 -11.04 -17.14 7.92
C SER A 107 -12.22 -17.24 6.97
N SER A 108 -12.89 -16.12 6.72
CA SER A 108 -13.99 -16.03 5.78
C SER A 108 -13.81 -14.82 4.88
N ILE A 109 -13.73 -15.06 3.57
CA ILE A 109 -13.48 -14.02 2.56
C ILE A 109 -14.82 -13.61 1.93
N ASN A 110 -15.21 -12.35 2.10
CA ASN A 110 -16.31 -11.74 1.35
C ASN A 110 -15.75 -10.86 0.24
N LYS A 111 -15.61 -11.46 -0.95
CA LYS A 111 -15.01 -10.79 -2.12
C LYS A 111 -15.83 -9.62 -2.64
N ASN A 112 -17.15 -9.66 -2.44
CA ASN A 112 -18.06 -8.65 -2.97
C ASN A 112 -18.02 -7.39 -2.10
N GLU A 113 -18.10 -7.58 -0.78
CA GLU A 113 -18.13 -6.48 0.19
C GLU A 113 -16.72 -6.01 0.58
N GLY A 114 -15.67 -6.72 0.17
CA GLY A 114 -14.29 -6.27 0.35
C GLY A 114 -13.78 -6.47 1.77
N TYR A 115 -14.01 -7.63 2.38
CA TYR A 115 -13.39 -7.95 3.66
C TYR A 115 -13.03 -9.43 3.84
N VAL A 116 -12.14 -9.68 4.79
CA VAL A 116 -11.85 -10.99 5.36
C VAL A 116 -12.12 -10.93 6.84
N SER A 117 -13.02 -11.77 7.34
CA SER A 117 -13.17 -12.01 8.78
C SER A 117 -12.16 -13.06 9.23
N LEU A 118 -11.50 -12.81 10.35
CA LEU A 118 -10.46 -13.64 10.93
C LEU A 118 -10.81 -13.93 12.37
N ILE A 119 -10.84 -15.21 12.73
CA ILE A 119 -11.15 -15.66 14.08
C ILE A 119 -10.07 -16.64 14.52
N TRP A 120 -9.61 -16.48 15.74
CA TRP A 120 -8.89 -17.52 16.45
C TRP A 120 -9.55 -17.73 17.82
N SER A 121 -9.76 -18.98 18.21
CA SER A 121 -10.31 -19.31 19.52
C SER A 121 -9.95 -20.72 19.93
N THR A 122 -9.83 -20.95 21.24
CA THR A 122 -9.71 -22.30 21.81
C THR A 122 -10.41 -22.38 23.18
N ALA A 123 -11.01 -23.52 23.47
CA ALA A 123 -11.51 -23.92 24.79
C ALA A 123 -10.43 -24.57 25.67
N ALA A 124 -9.18 -24.71 25.20
CA ALA A 124 -8.08 -25.23 26.02
C ALA A 124 -7.85 -24.34 27.25
N GLU A 125 -7.86 -24.95 28.44
CA GLU A 125 -7.61 -24.25 29.72
C GLU A 125 -6.12 -23.94 29.95
N ASP A 126 -5.23 -24.79 29.42
CA ASP A 126 -3.79 -24.57 29.52
C ASP A 126 -3.35 -23.45 28.56
N SER A 127 -2.96 -22.32 29.14
CA SER A 127 -2.49 -21.15 28.40
C SER A 127 -1.27 -21.42 27.50
N SER A 128 -0.55 -22.53 27.67
CA SER A 128 0.53 -22.91 26.76
C SER A 128 0.04 -23.16 25.32
N TYR A 129 -1.26 -23.43 25.15
CA TYR A 129 -1.93 -23.59 23.86
C TYR A 129 -2.65 -22.32 23.37
N TRP A 130 -2.44 -21.19 24.03
CA TRP A 130 -2.95 -19.88 23.61
C TRP A 130 -1.95 -19.16 22.69
N LEU A 131 -2.39 -18.12 21.99
CA LEU A 131 -1.44 -17.30 21.22
C LEU A 131 -0.50 -16.60 22.20
N LYS A 132 0.81 -16.80 22.02
CA LYS A 132 1.87 -16.18 22.83
C LYS A 132 3.03 -15.69 21.98
N GLY A 133 3.58 -14.56 22.40
CA GLY A 133 4.68 -13.89 21.72
C GLY A 133 4.27 -13.28 20.38
N ASP A 134 5.20 -12.55 19.77
CA ASP A 134 4.92 -11.80 18.55
C ASP A 134 5.08 -12.67 17.30
N GLY A 135 4.33 -12.35 16.24
CA GLY A 135 4.55 -13.00 14.95
C GLY A 135 3.39 -12.88 13.97
N VAL A 136 3.57 -13.56 12.83
CA VAL A 136 2.58 -13.60 11.76
C VAL A 136 1.40 -14.46 12.18
N PHE A 137 0.22 -13.84 12.25
CA PHE A 137 -1.05 -14.48 12.56
C PHE A 137 -1.68 -15.12 11.33
N CYS A 138 -1.65 -14.44 10.20
CA CYS A 138 -2.08 -15.00 8.91
C CYS A 138 -1.35 -14.34 7.73
N THR A 139 -1.41 -14.98 6.58
CA THR A 139 -0.96 -14.42 5.30
C THR A 139 -2.15 -14.38 4.33
N ILE A 140 -2.57 -13.16 3.99
CA ILE A 140 -3.56 -12.87 2.97
C ILE A 140 -2.91 -12.95 1.58
N LYS A 141 -3.59 -13.52 0.61
CA LYS A 141 -3.16 -13.57 -0.79
C LYS A 141 -4.29 -13.15 -1.72
N GLY A 142 -3.94 -12.52 -2.82
CA GLY A 142 -4.92 -12.01 -3.75
C GLY A 142 -4.32 -11.52 -5.06
N THR A 143 -5.14 -10.86 -5.85
CA THR A 143 -4.77 -10.23 -7.11
C THR A 143 -5.12 -8.76 -7.11
N VAL A 144 -4.32 -7.97 -7.82
CA VAL A 144 -4.62 -6.59 -8.18
C VAL A 144 -5.44 -6.59 -9.46
N SER A 145 -6.50 -5.79 -9.51
CA SER A 145 -7.33 -5.62 -10.70
C SER A 145 -6.49 -5.16 -11.89
N SER A 146 -6.82 -5.64 -13.09
CA SER A 146 -6.20 -5.18 -14.34
C SER A 146 -6.61 -3.75 -14.72
N SER A 147 -7.70 -3.24 -14.13
CA SER A 147 -8.16 -1.85 -14.28
C SER A 147 -7.64 -0.92 -13.18
N ALA A 148 -6.85 -1.43 -12.23
CA ALA A 148 -6.28 -0.61 -11.17
C ALA A 148 -5.35 0.46 -11.76
N LYS A 149 -5.41 1.67 -11.20
CA LYS A 149 -4.57 2.77 -11.64
C LYS A 149 -3.11 2.50 -11.25
N ASN A 150 -2.20 2.64 -12.21
CA ASN A 150 -0.77 2.53 -11.95
C ASN A 150 -0.29 3.71 -11.09
N GLY A 151 0.63 3.46 -10.17
CA GLY A 151 1.23 4.44 -9.27
C GLY A 151 0.33 4.89 -8.11
N THR A 152 -0.67 4.10 -7.73
CA THR A 152 -1.55 4.39 -6.57
C THR A 152 -1.36 3.39 -5.44
N THR A 153 -1.81 3.74 -4.24
CA THR A 153 -1.93 2.81 -3.11
C THR A 153 -3.41 2.53 -2.81
N THR A 154 -3.69 1.37 -2.22
CA THR A 154 -5.02 1.03 -1.69
C THR A 154 -4.88 0.47 -0.27
N PRO A 155 -5.71 0.89 0.70
CA PRO A 155 -5.56 0.49 2.09
C PRO A 155 -6.00 -0.95 2.35
N LEU A 156 -5.35 -1.57 3.33
CA LEU A 156 -5.78 -2.78 4.02
C LEU A 156 -6.03 -2.42 5.48
N SER A 157 -7.28 -2.13 5.82
CA SER A 157 -7.62 -1.62 7.14
C SER A 157 -8.04 -2.74 8.09
N ILE A 158 -7.57 -2.66 9.33
CA ILE A 158 -8.01 -3.56 10.41
C ILE A 158 -9.24 -2.96 11.07
N LYS A 159 -10.34 -3.71 11.14
CA LYS A 159 -11.63 -3.27 11.69
C LYS A 159 -12.24 -4.33 12.61
N PRO A 160 -13.13 -3.95 13.53
CA PRO A 160 -14.10 -4.90 14.09
C PRO A 160 -14.89 -5.58 12.98
N ILE A 161 -15.26 -6.85 13.18
CA ILE A 161 -16.19 -7.52 12.26
C ILE A 161 -17.53 -6.77 12.29
N ASP A 162 -18.03 -6.38 11.10
CA ASP A 162 -19.32 -5.70 10.96
C ASP A 162 -20.47 -6.68 11.22
N ARG A 163 -21.06 -6.54 12.40
CA ARG A 163 -22.20 -7.33 12.87
C ARG A 163 -22.94 -6.56 13.94
N GLU A 164 -24.17 -6.97 14.21
CA GLU A 164 -24.87 -6.51 15.40
C GLU A 164 -24.18 -7.00 16.68
N THR A 165 -24.22 -6.19 17.75
CA THR A 165 -23.68 -6.57 19.07
C THR A 165 -24.35 -7.83 19.63
N TYR A 166 -25.64 -7.97 19.41
CA TYR A 166 -26.44 -9.18 19.58
C TYR A 166 -27.63 -9.11 18.61
N SER A 167 -28.22 -10.26 18.30
CA SER A 167 -29.32 -10.37 17.33
C SER A 167 -30.50 -9.47 17.70
N GLY A 168 -30.88 -8.58 16.78
CA GLY A 168 -31.96 -7.61 16.94
C GLY A 168 -31.55 -6.31 17.64
N SER A 169 -30.28 -6.11 17.98
CA SER A 169 -29.81 -4.92 18.68
C SER A 169 -29.81 -3.65 17.83
N LYS A 170 -29.69 -3.77 16.50
CA LYS A 170 -29.48 -2.68 15.54
C LYS A 170 -28.24 -1.81 15.83
N LYS A 171 -27.34 -2.30 16.70
CA LYS A 171 -26.10 -1.63 17.07
C LYS A 171 -24.94 -2.40 16.49
N VAL A 172 -24.17 -1.73 15.63
CA VAL A 172 -22.97 -2.30 15.02
C VAL A 172 -21.88 -2.50 16.08
N ASN A 173 -21.17 -3.62 16.00
CA ASN A 173 -20.02 -3.92 16.81
C ASN A 173 -18.89 -2.91 16.55
N GLY A 174 -18.50 -2.18 17.58
CA GLY A 174 -17.45 -1.15 17.50
C GLY A 174 -16.07 -1.62 17.98
N THR A 175 -15.92 -2.87 18.39
CA THR A 175 -14.69 -3.36 19.06
C THR A 175 -14.19 -4.67 18.48
N ILE A 176 -12.88 -4.79 18.35
CA ILE A 176 -12.19 -6.07 18.12
C ILE A 176 -12.23 -6.85 19.43
N GLY A 177 -12.71 -8.10 19.39
CA GLY A 177 -12.61 -9.00 20.51
C GLY A 177 -11.20 -9.55 20.60
N CYS A 178 -10.54 -9.32 21.73
CA CYS A 178 -9.23 -9.87 22.02
C CYS A 178 -9.18 -10.11 23.53
N GLY A 179 -8.83 -11.31 23.96
CA GLY A 179 -8.85 -11.61 25.37
C GLY A 179 -8.72 -13.07 25.70
N TYR A 180 -8.98 -13.37 26.97
CA TYR A 180 -8.99 -14.72 27.49
C TYR A 180 -10.02 -14.88 28.60
N GLU A 181 -10.29 -16.12 28.99
CA GLU A 181 -11.14 -16.46 30.13
C GLU A 181 -10.26 -16.62 31.39
N SER A 182 -10.66 -16.00 32.49
CA SER A 182 -10.12 -16.29 33.82
C SER A 182 -11.22 -16.41 34.88
N ASN A 183 -11.36 -17.60 35.45
CA ASN A 183 -12.30 -17.93 36.54
C ASN A 183 -13.79 -17.73 36.19
N GLY A 184 -14.20 -18.24 35.04
CA GLY A 184 -15.53 -18.08 34.45
C GLY A 184 -15.85 -16.66 33.94
N LYS A 185 -14.87 -15.78 33.74
CA LYS A 185 -15.06 -14.38 33.34
C LYS A 185 -14.13 -13.97 32.20
N PRO A 186 -14.63 -13.19 31.22
CA PRO A 186 -13.79 -12.66 30.16
C PRO A 186 -12.87 -11.56 30.68
N VAL A 187 -11.58 -11.69 30.40
CA VAL A 187 -10.57 -10.63 30.49
C VAL A 187 -10.35 -10.08 29.09
N LYS A 188 -10.64 -8.79 28.91
CA LYS A 188 -10.48 -8.12 27.61
C LYS A 188 -9.11 -7.46 27.54
N LEU A 189 -8.40 -7.72 26.46
CA LEU A 189 -7.17 -7.04 26.11
C LEU A 189 -7.48 -5.85 25.23
N GLU A 190 -6.75 -4.76 25.42
CA GLU A 190 -6.86 -3.62 24.53
C GLU A 190 -6.21 -3.95 23.18
N VAL A 191 -6.78 -3.43 22.09
CA VAL A 191 -6.24 -3.64 20.75
C VAL A 191 -5.92 -2.31 20.11
N LYS A 192 -4.67 -2.18 19.67
CA LYS A 192 -4.23 -1.09 18.80
C LYS A 192 -4.08 -1.62 17.38
N THR A 193 -4.73 -0.98 16.43
CA THR A 193 -4.62 -1.33 15.01
C THR A 193 -3.68 -0.38 14.30
N ILE A 194 -2.91 -0.92 13.35
CA ILE A 194 -2.17 -0.14 12.37
C ILE A 194 -2.61 -0.67 11.01
N ASP A 195 -3.23 0.19 10.22
CA ASP A 195 -3.67 -0.16 8.87
C ASP A 195 -2.45 -0.33 7.95
N GLY A 196 -2.55 -1.29 7.03
CA GLY A 196 -1.56 -1.49 5.97
C GLY A 196 -2.03 -0.91 4.65
N GLU A 197 -1.22 -1.09 3.62
CA GLU A 197 -1.55 -0.71 2.25
C GLU A 197 -0.90 -1.64 1.23
N VAL A 198 -1.46 -1.66 0.02
CA VAL A 198 -0.89 -2.30 -1.17
C VAL A 198 -0.56 -1.21 -2.18
N SER A 199 0.72 -1.10 -2.55
CA SER A 199 1.18 -0.21 -3.62
C SER A 199 1.02 -0.86 -5.00
N ILE A 200 0.48 -0.14 -5.98
CA ILE A 200 0.10 -0.66 -7.30
C ILE A 200 0.94 -0.03 -8.38
N GLY A 201 1.84 -0.86 -8.93
CA GLY A 201 2.77 -0.56 -10.01
C GLY A 201 3.66 0.63 -9.70
N GLU A 202 4.52 1.03 -10.64
CA GLU A 202 5.49 2.08 -10.36
C GLU A 202 4.80 3.42 -10.11
N PRO A 203 5.15 4.15 -9.03
CA PRO A 203 4.71 5.53 -8.89
C PRO A 203 5.08 6.25 -10.17
N ALA A 204 4.13 7.03 -10.72
CA ALA A 204 4.45 7.89 -11.85
C ALA A 204 5.68 8.70 -11.44
N THR A 205 6.78 8.55 -12.19
CA THR A 205 7.93 9.42 -12.02
C THR A 205 7.39 10.83 -12.21
N GLN A 206 7.39 11.62 -11.13
CA GLN A 206 7.21 13.05 -11.26
C GLN A 206 8.22 13.50 -12.33
N PRO A 207 7.78 14.24 -13.37
CA PRO A 207 8.70 14.74 -14.38
C PRO A 207 9.85 15.44 -13.66
N THR A 208 11.08 14.98 -13.85
CA THR A 208 12.25 15.65 -13.26
C THR A 208 12.39 16.98 -13.99
N ILE A 209 12.01 18.07 -13.33
CA ILE A 209 12.11 19.41 -13.91
C ILE A 209 13.59 19.80 -13.93
N VAL A 210 14.15 19.92 -15.13
CA VAL A 210 15.46 20.52 -15.35
C VAL A 210 15.21 21.96 -15.75
N ARG A 211 15.25 22.88 -14.78
CA ARG A 211 14.89 24.29 -15.03
C ARG A 211 15.75 24.86 -16.16
N GLY A 212 15.09 25.39 -17.18
CA GLY A 212 15.70 26.01 -18.36
C GLY A 212 15.95 25.09 -19.54
N ASP A 213 15.88 23.77 -19.39
CA ASP A 213 16.09 22.79 -20.48
C ASP A 213 14.78 22.54 -21.24
N ALA A 214 14.31 23.57 -21.93
CA ALA A 214 13.03 23.54 -22.65
C ALA A 214 13.05 22.58 -23.85
N ASN A 215 14.22 22.26 -24.40
CA ASN A 215 14.36 21.34 -25.54
C ASN A 215 14.56 19.87 -25.11
N CYS A 216 14.77 19.62 -23.81
CA CYS A 216 14.97 18.31 -23.18
C CYS A 216 16.22 17.55 -23.66
N ASP A 217 17.31 18.24 -23.98
CA ASP A 217 18.58 17.61 -24.37
C ASP A 217 19.58 17.47 -23.21
N GLY A 218 19.23 17.98 -22.03
CA GLY A 218 20.03 17.90 -20.81
C GLY A 218 21.02 19.05 -20.64
N VAL A 219 21.03 20.04 -21.54
CA VAL A 219 21.91 21.21 -21.49
C VAL A 219 21.08 22.49 -21.55
N VAL A 220 21.21 23.33 -20.52
CA VAL A 220 20.58 24.66 -20.53
C VAL A 220 21.44 25.60 -21.38
N GLU A 221 20.94 25.99 -22.55
CA GLU A 221 21.63 26.87 -23.49
C GLU A 221 20.68 27.77 -24.31
N LEU A 222 21.21 28.50 -25.27
CA LEU A 222 20.43 29.45 -26.06
C LEU A 222 19.33 28.74 -26.88
N ALA A 223 19.53 27.47 -27.24
CA ALA A 223 18.57 26.67 -27.97
C ALA A 223 17.22 26.54 -27.22
N ASP A 224 17.23 26.49 -25.88
CA ASP A 224 16.03 26.42 -25.06
C ASP A 224 15.21 27.70 -25.17
N ALA A 225 15.85 28.85 -24.95
CA ALA A 225 15.20 30.14 -25.08
C ALA A 225 14.64 30.35 -26.51
N ILE A 226 15.36 29.87 -27.54
CA ILE A 226 14.90 29.91 -28.92
C ILE A 226 13.66 29.03 -29.11
N LEU A 227 13.65 27.79 -28.61
CA LEU A 227 12.50 26.90 -28.74
C LEU A 227 11.27 27.46 -28.04
N ILE A 228 11.44 28.06 -26.86
CA ILE A 228 10.38 28.81 -26.17
C ILE A 228 9.80 29.88 -27.08
N MET A 229 10.63 30.81 -27.58
CA MET A 229 10.17 31.91 -28.44
C MET A 229 9.51 31.40 -29.74
N GLN A 230 10.05 30.34 -30.34
CA GLN A 230 9.49 29.72 -31.54
C GLN A 230 8.15 29.06 -31.27
N SER A 231 7.99 28.36 -30.15
CA SER A 231 6.75 27.70 -29.75
C SER A 231 5.61 28.69 -29.51
N LEU A 232 5.93 29.88 -28.98
CA LEU A 232 4.96 30.96 -28.77
C LEU A 232 4.61 31.67 -30.08
N ALA A 233 5.58 31.89 -30.96
CA ALA A 233 5.37 32.60 -32.22
C ALA A 233 4.68 31.74 -33.30
N ASN A 234 4.94 30.43 -33.32
CA ASN A 234 4.36 29.50 -34.29
C ASN A 234 4.12 28.11 -33.65
N PRO A 235 3.06 27.99 -32.83
CA PRO A 235 2.77 26.75 -32.09
C PRO A 235 2.47 25.56 -32.99
N ASP A 236 1.86 25.75 -34.17
CA ASP A 236 1.59 24.67 -35.12
C ASP A 236 2.86 23.98 -35.64
N LYS A 237 3.99 24.70 -35.60
CA LYS A 237 5.29 24.17 -36.00
C LYS A 237 6.15 23.75 -34.81
N TYR A 238 6.24 24.59 -33.78
CA TYR A 238 7.21 24.42 -32.68
C TYR A 238 6.57 24.22 -31.31
N GLY A 239 5.25 24.36 -31.17
CA GLY A 239 4.52 24.06 -29.94
C GLY A 239 4.33 22.56 -29.71
N VAL A 240 3.68 22.19 -28.62
CA VAL A 240 3.36 20.78 -28.33
C VAL A 240 2.50 20.18 -29.42
N GLY A 241 2.97 19.08 -30.02
CA GLY A 241 2.34 18.45 -31.19
C GLY A 241 2.63 19.14 -32.53
N GLY A 242 3.56 20.09 -32.56
CA GLY A 242 3.97 20.81 -33.77
C GLY A 242 4.69 19.93 -34.80
N LYS A 243 4.82 20.45 -36.04
CA LYS A 243 5.35 19.70 -37.19
C LYS A 243 6.87 19.76 -37.40
N ALA A 244 7.61 20.50 -36.57
CA ALA A 244 9.08 20.54 -36.65
C ALA A 244 9.70 19.17 -36.30
N ASP A 245 10.98 18.97 -36.64
CA ASP A 245 11.70 17.74 -36.29
C ASP A 245 11.82 17.56 -34.77
N LYS A 246 11.92 18.68 -34.03
CA LYS A 246 11.96 18.75 -32.57
C LYS A 246 11.05 19.89 -32.08
N PRO A 247 9.73 19.68 -32.01
CA PRO A 247 8.81 20.65 -31.44
C PRO A 247 8.89 20.60 -29.90
N MET A 248 8.40 21.63 -29.22
CA MET A 248 8.22 21.66 -27.78
C MET A 248 7.46 20.42 -27.29
N THR A 249 7.85 19.85 -26.16
CA THR A 249 7.17 18.73 -25.51
C THR A 249 6.44 19.18 -24.25
N ASP A 250 5.55 18.35 -23.69
CA ASP A 250 4.92 18.66 -22.40
C ASP A 250 5.97 18.77 -21.27
N GLN A 251 7.02 17.96 -21.31
CA GLN A 251 8.16 18.09 -20.40
C GLN A 251 8.93 19.39 -20.64
N GLY A 252 9.19 19.72 -21.90
CA GLY A 252 9.89 20.95 -22.28
C GLY A 252 9.14 22.19 -21.83
N LYS A 253 7.80 22.13 -21.81
CA LYS A 253 6.98 23.19 -21.21
C LYS A 253 7.24 23.35 -19.71
N LEU A 254 7.28 22.26 -18.96
CA LEU A 254 7.54 22.28 -17.52
C LEU A 254 8.98 22.73 -17.20
N ASN A 255 9.96 22.31 -18.00
CA ASN A 255 11.35 22.72 -17.85
C ASN A 255 11.55 24.19 -18.19
N GLY A 256 10.88 24.67 -19.25
CA GLY A 256 11.00 26.02 -19.76
C GLY A 256 10.20 27.07 -18.99
N ASP A 257 9.21 26.69 -18.19
CA ASP A 257 8.42 27.59 -17.32
C ASP A 257 9.24 27.98 -16.08
N VAL A 258 10.16 28.92 -16.25
CA VAL A 258 11.13 29.35 -15.25
C VAL A 258 10.80 30.73 -14.66
N ASP A 259 9.90 31.50 -15.26
CA ASP A 259 9.43 32.78 -14.73
C ASP A 259 8.41 32.56 -13.61
N ASP A 260 8.89 32.58 -12.36
CA ASP A 260 8.05 32.32 -11.18
C ASP A 260 6.94 33.37 -10.96
N ASP A 261 6.99 34.51 -11.66
CA ASP A 261 5.98 35.57 -11.56
C ASP A 261 4.71 35.26 -12.39
N VAL A 262 4.81 34.39 -13.40
CA VAL A 262 3.71 34.08 -14.33
C VAL A 262 3.64 32.59 -14.57
N THR A 263 2.51 31.96 -14.25
CA THR A 263 2.32 30.54 -14.55
C THR A 263 2.17 30.28 -16.04
N GLY A 264 3.00 29.38 -16.56
CA GLY A 264 2.95 28.92 -17.93
C GLY A 264 3.87 29.73 -18.83
N LEU A 265 4.29 29.06 -19.90
CA LEU A 265 5.38 29.51 -20.76
C LEU A 265 5.10 30.84 -21.47
N THR A 266 5.99 31.80 -21.28
CA THR A 266 5.98 33.17 -21.83
C THR A 266 7.33 33.56 -22.45
N ALA A 267 7.40 34.77 -23.01
CA ALA A 267 8.66 35.32 -23.49
C ALA A 267 9.64 35.67 -22.35
N ASN A 268 9.14 35.88 -21.12
CA ASN A 268 9.98 36.19 -19.97
C ASN A 268 10.78 34.98 -19.51
N ASP A 269 10.26 33.77 -19.72
CA ASP A 269 10.99 32.53 -19.48
C ASP A 269 12.26 32.44 -20.33
N ALA A 270 12.11 32.68 -21.63
CA ALA A 270 13.25 32.78 -22.54
C ALA A 270 14.23 33.88 -22.12
N LEU A 271 13.72 35.03 -21.67
CA LEU A 271 14.55 36.13 -21.17
C LEU A 271 15.32 35.72 -19.90
N LYS A 272 14.68 35.00 -18.98
CA LYS A 272 15.30 34.53 -17.73
C LYS A 272 16.41 33.52 -18.02
N ILE A 273 16.18 32.58 -18.94
CA ILE A 273 17.23 31.67 -19.47
C ILE A 273 18.40 32.47 -20.05
N GLN A 274 18.14 33.45 -20.91
CA GLN A 274 19.20 34.28 -21.49
C GLN A 274 20.00 35.04 -20.43
N ARG A 275 19.34 35.60 -19.41
CA ARG A 275 20.00 36.31 -18.30
C ARG A 275 20.87 35.37 -17.46
N TYR A 276 20.43 34.13 -17.25
CA TYR A 276 21.20 33.10 -16.57
C TYR A 276 22.46 32.72 -17.37
N LEU A 277 22.34 32.49 -18.67
CA LEU A 277 23.47 32.17 -19.55
C LEU A 277 24.50 33.30 -19.65
N LEU A 278 24.05 34.55 -19.47
CA LEU A 278 24.90 35.74 -19.41
C LEU A 278 25.49 35.99 -18.01
N HIS A 279 25.20 35.13 -17.03
CA HIS A 279 25.58 35.29 -15.62
C HIS A 279 25.09 36.59 -14.97
N ILE A 280 23.98 37.16 -15.48
CA ILE A 280 23.32 38.34 -14.87
C ILE A 280 22.52 37.91 -13.64
N ILE A 281 22.02 36.67 -13.63
CA ILE A 281 21.37 36.03 -12.49
C ILE A 281 22.10 34.71 -12.20
N ALA A 282 22.09 34.29 -10.93
CA ALA A 282 22.85 33.12 -10.48
C ALA A 282 22.08 31.79 -10.63
N GLU A 283 20.76 31.86 -10.74
CA GLU A 283 19.87 30.71 -10.81
C GLU A 283 18.67 31.01 -11.72
N LEU A 284 18.12 29.93 -12.28
CA LEU A 284 16.81 29.94 -12.93
C LEU A 284 15.76 29.69 -11.88
#